data_AF-A0A958UCJ4-F1
#
_entry.id   AF-A0A958UCJ4-F1
#
_cell.length_a   1.000
_cell.length_b   1.000
_cell.length_c   1.000
_cell.angle_alpha   90.00
_cell.angle_beta   90.00
_cell.angle_gamma   90.00
#
_symmetry.space_group_name_H-M   'P 1'
#
loop_
_entity.id
_entity.type
_entity.pdbx_description
1 polymer ?
#
loop_
_entity_poly.entity_id
_entity_poly.type
_entity_poly.pdbx_seq_one_letter_code
_entity_poly.pdbx_strand_id
1 'polypeptide(L)'
;MDQISYLKWNNILGWATFVVALLTYSLTIEPTVSYWDCGEYISTSIKLEVGHPPGAPLFQMLGAFFAMFTTDVTHIAKMVNFMSALASAFTILFLFWTITILTKKIIVKNNEMTLASTIAVFGSGIVGSLAYTFSDSFWFSAVEGEVYAMSSFLMALLFWLGLRWEAEMDNPRGHKWLLLISFVVGLSFGVHILSLLVIPSIVFIYFYKRYQNITSKKFIIANIASVLVLAFVFKFLFPYTLAFFSASELFFINTVGLPFNSGSIIAAIILVTAFYIAIRYTRKKNWIHVNLIILCLLFIMIGFSSWLMLPIRANANTTINENNPSSARELLAYYNREQYGDSNIFYDSYYSETREQDPNDPYRDDKPKYEKDEKLGKYVIVNHYKDALPNYTDKHKGFIPRMVDPNASANYKAVAGIPPNSKRRPTFGENLKFMIDYQFGYMYGRYFMWNFVGRQDDIQGQLDNHGNWLSGINFIDEWHLGYPQNNLPDEIKNNKGRNTYFFLPLLLGIIGLLFNFKFDKKNFYILLLFFAFTGFAVIFYTNPKPFEP
;
A
#
# COMPACT_ATOMS: atom_id res chain seq x y z
N MET A 1 39.05 3.02 -1.41
CA MET A 1 38.48 1.77 -1.96
C MET A 1 38.12 2.03 -3.41
N ASP A 2 38.59 1.21 -4.34
CA ASP A 2 38.22 1.34 -5.76
C ASP A 2 36.74 0.94 -5.99
N GLN A 3 36.21 1.26 -7.18
CA GLN A 3 34.81 1.03 -7.52
C GLN A 3 34.43 -0.46 -7.58
N ILE A 4 35.33 -1.33 -8.04
CA ILE A 4 35.09 -2.78 -8.16
C ILE A 4 34.97 -3.39 -6.76
N SER A 5 35.91 -3.07 -5.88
CA SER A 5 35.91 -3.45 -4.48
C SER A 5 34.68 -2.95 -3.75
N TYR A 6 34.26 -1.69 -3.99
CA TYR A 6 33.03 -1.14 -3.43
C TYR A 6 31.80 -1.94 -3.86
N LEU A 7 31.63 -2.19 -5.17
CA LEU A 7 30.47 -2.92 -5.68
C LEU A 7 30.42 -4.35 -5.12
N LYS A 8 31.57 -5.01 -5.02
CA LYS A 8 31.67 -6.35 -4.42
C LYS A 8 31.20 -6.35 -2.97
N TRP A 9 31.74 -5.47 -2.13
CA TRP A 9 31.36 -5.40 -0.71
C TRP A 9 29.92 -4.94 -0.50
N ASN A 10 29.45 -3.99 -1.30
CA ASN A 10 28.06 -3.54 -1.25
C ASN A 10 27.07 -4.68 -1.56
N ASN A 11 27.42 -5.55 -2.51
CA ASN A 11 26.58 -6.71 -2.83
C ASN A 11 26.66 -7.77 -1.72
N ILE A 12 27.86 -8.09 -1.23
CA ILE A 12 28.05 -9.08 -0.15
C ILE A 12 27.29 -8.65 1.11
N LEU A 13 27.44 -7.40 1.54
CA LEU A 13 26.81 -6.90 2.76
C LEU A 13 25.28 -6.80 2.62
N GLY A 14 24.77 -6.43 1.44
CA GLY A 14 23.33 -6.49 1.18
C GLY A 14 22.79 -7.92 1.29
N TRP A 15 23.45 -8.89 0.68
CA TRP A 15 23.04 -10.29 0.83
C TRP A 15 23.23 -10.82 2.25
N ALA A 16 24.20 -10.30 3.00
CA ALA A 16 24.35 -10.63 4.42
C ALA A 16 23.14 -10.12 5.24
N THR A 17 22.69 -8.88 5.03
CA THR A 17 21.49 -8.37 5.73
C THR A 17 20.22 -9.11 5.31
N PHE A 18 20.11 -9.49 4.03
CA PHE A 18 19.05 -10.39 3.55
C PHE A 18 19.04 -11.72 4.31
N VAL A 19 20.19 -12.39 4.45
CA VAL A 19 20.30 -13.68 5.15
C VAL A 19 19.93 -13.53 6.63
N VAL A 20 20.39 -12.47 7.30
CA VAL A 20 20.01 -12.19 8.69
C VAL A 20 18.50 -12.04 8.81
N ALA A 21 17.87 -11.22 7.95
CA ALA A 21 16.42 -11.03 7.97
C ALA A 21 15.66 -12.33 7.68
N LEU A 22 16.06 -13.08 6.65
CA LEU A 22 15.43 -14.34 6.28
C LEU A 22 15.51 -15.35 7.43
N LEU A 23 16.66 -15.48 8.09
CA LEU A 23 16.82 -16.37 9.24
C LEU A 23 15.93 -15.93 10.41
N THR A 24 15.94 -14.64 10.76
CA THR A 24 15.08 -14.10 11.82
C THR A 24 13.61 -14.42 11.57
N TYR A 25 13.10 -14.10 10.38
CA TYR A 25 11.69 -14.30 10.06
C TYR A 25 11.34 -15.78 9.93
N SER A 26 12.22 -16.61 9.36
CA SER A 26 11.97 -18.06 9.24
C SER A 26 11.94 -18.77 10.61
N LEU A 27 12.75 -18.31 11.56
CA LEU A 27 12.80 -18.88 12.93
C LEU A 27 11.62 -18.44 13.79
N THR A 28 10.96 -17.33 13.44
CA THR A 28 9.84 -16.75 14.18
C THR A 28 8.53 -16.77 13.40
N ILE A 29 8.51 -17.53 12.30
CA ILE A 29 7.37 -17.59 11.38
C ILE A 29 6.15 -18.19 12.05
N GLU A 30 4.97 -17.69 11.70
CA GLU A 30 3.73 -18.30 12.13
C GLU A 30 3.67 -19.74 11.60
N PRO A 31 3.50 -20.76 12.47
CA PRO A 31 3.50 -22.15 12.04
C PRO A 31 2.21 -22.51 11.30
N THR A 32 1.15 -21.74 11.51
CA THR A 32 -0.18 -21.97 10.93
C THR A 32 -0.82 -20.65 10.50
N VAL A 33 -2.14 -20.53 10.56
CA VAL A 33 -2.89 -19.33 10.21
C VAL A 33 -2.88 -18.36 11.39
N SER A 34 -2.47 -17.10 11.16
CA SER A 34 -2.63 -16.02 12.13
C SER A 34 -4.03 -15.42 12.09
N TYR A 35 -4.31 -14.49 13.01
CA TYR A 35 -5.59 -13.80 13.10
C TYR A 35 -5.85 -12.94 11.85
N TRP A 36 -7.12 -12.60 11.59
CA TRP A 36 -7.55 -11.71 10.48
C TRP A 36 -7.47 -12.36 9.08
N ASP A 37 -7.11 -11.57 8.06
CA ASP A 37 -7.18 -11.91 6.63
C ASP A 37 -6.20 -13.01 6.21
N CYS A 38 -5.19 -13.32 7.03
CA CYS A 38 -4.20 -14.36 6.74
C CYS A 38 -4.83 -15.73 6.44
N GLY A 39 -5.88 -16.11 7.15
CA GLY A 39 -6.59 -17.38 6.91
C GLY A 39 -7.23 -17.43 5.53
N GLU A 40 -7.78 -16.31 5.08
CA GLU A 40 -8.38 -16.17 3.76
C GLU A 40 -7.31 -16.15 2.66
N TYR A 41 -6.24 -15.36 2.82
CA TYR A 41 -5.15 -15.30 1.85
C TYR A 41 -4.46 -16.65 1.68
N ILE A 42 -4.21 -17.38 2.77
CA ILE A 42 -3.65 -18.73 2.72
C ILE A 42 -4.61 -19.69 2.02
N SER A 43 -5.88 -19.75 2.46
CA SER A 43 -6.86 -20.71 1.89
C SER A 43 -7.11 -20.46 0.40
N THR A 44 -7.26 -19.20 0.00
CA THR A 44 -7.45 -18.83 -1.40
C THR A 44 -6.19 -19.00 -2.24
N SER A 45 -4.98 -18.86 -1.67
CA SER A 45 -3.73 -19.14 -2.39
C SER A 45 -3.61 -20.62 -2.80
N ILE A 46 -3.84 -21.55 -1.86
CA ILE A 46 -3.55 -22.99 -2.04
C ILE A 46 -4.27 -23.59 -3.25
N LYS A 47 -5.50 -23.13 -3.52
CA LYS A 47 -6.32 -23.61 -4.64
C LYS A 47 -6.57 -22.55 -5.71
N LEU A 48 -5.85 -21.43 -5.66
CA LEU A 48 -6.05 -20.30 -6.57
C LEU A 48 -7.54 -19.88 -6.60
N GLU A 49 -8.12 -19.60 -5.44
CA GLU A 49 -9.52 -19.21 -5.28
C GLU A 49 -9.65 -17.66 -5.25
N VAL A 50 -10.88 -17.15 -5.20
CA VAL A 50 -11.14 -15.70 -5.27
C VAL A 50 -11.57 -15.20 -3.89
N GLY A 51 -10.66 -14.49 -3.21
CA GLY A 51 -10.92 -13.87 -1.90
C GLY A 51 -11.64 -12.53 -2.00
N HIS A 52 -11.61 -11.74 -0.94
CA HIS A 52 -12.36 -10.51 -0.82
C HIS A 52 -11.87 -9.41 -1.78
N PRO A 53 -12.75 -8.52 -2.27
CA PRO A 53 -12.36 -7.45 -3.18
C PRO A 53 -11.53 -6.33 -2.52
N PRO A 54 -10.51 -5.80 -3.22
CA PRO A 54 -10.20 -5.99 -4.63
C PRO A 54 -9.25 -7.18 -4.91
N GLY A 55 -9.03 -8.08 -3.95
CA GLY A 55 -8.19 -9.27 -4.11
C GLY A 55 -6.70 -8.99 -4.26
N ALA A 56 -5.90 -10.06 -4.21
CA ALA A 56 -4.44 -10.03 -4.39
C ALA A 56 -3.96 -11.19 -5.28
N PRO A 57 -4.34 -11.23 -6.57
CA PRO A 57 -4.12 -12.41 -7.42
C PRO A 57 -2.64 -12.78 -7.63
N LEU A 58 -1.72 -11.81 -7.69
CA LEU A 58 -0.29 -12.11 -7.75
C LEU A 58 0.23 -12.68 -6.44
N PHE A 59 -0.22 -12.14 -5.30
CA PHE A 59 0.09 -12.73 -3.99
C PHE A 59 -0.39 -14.18 -3.93
N GLN A 60 -1.64 -14.43 -4.34
CA GLN A 60 -2.24 -15.77 -4.34
C GLN A 60 -1.51 -16.75 -5.27
N MET A 61 -1.13 -16.32 -6.47
CA MET A 61 -0.35 -17.15 -7.40
C MET A 61 1.02 -17.53 -6.82
N LEU A 62 1.69 -16.59 -6.15
CA LEU A 62 2.96 -16.88 -5.49
C LEU A 62 2.73 -17.77 -4.26
N GLY A 63 1.68 -17.54 -3.48
CA GLY A 63 1.31 -18.40 -2.36
C GLY A 63 1.05 -19.84 -2.80
N ALA A 64 0.35 -20.03 -3.92
CA ALA A 64 0.15 -21.35 -4.54
C ALA A 64 1.48 -22.00 -4.93
N PHE A 65 2.41 -21.24 -5.52
CA PHE A 65 3.74 -21.74 -5.86
C PHE A 65 4.52 -22.18 -4.61
N PHE A 66 4.50 -21.41 -3.53
CA PHE A 66 5.19 -21.78 -2.30
C PHE A 66 4.52 -22.97 -1.59
N ALA A 67 3.20 -23.06 -1.63
CA ALA A 67 2.45 -24.20 -1.09
C ALA A 67 2.88 -25.54 -1.72
N MET A 68 3.37 -25.55 -2.96
CA MET A 68 3.85 -26.76 -3.65
C MET A 68 5.16 -27.34 -3.08
N PHE A 69 5.89 -26.62 -2.23
CA PHE A 69 7.12 -27.13 -1.61
C PHE A 69 6.89 -28.15 -0.49
N THR A 70 5.64 -28.45 -0.15
CA THR A 70 5.28 -29.51 0.79
C THR A 70 4.07 -30.29 0.30
N THR A 71 4.01 -31.58 0.62
CA THR A 71 2.81 -32.41 0.46
C THR A 71 2.08 -32.66 1.78
N ASP A 72 2.68 -32.25 2.89
CA ASP A 72 2.08 -32.36 4.22
C ASP A 72 1.15 -31.18 4.46
N VAL A 73 -0.14 -31.48 4.62
CA VAL A 73 -1.22 -30.51 4.83
C VAL A 73 -0.99 -29.61 6.05
N THR A 74 -0.28 -30.09 7.07
CA THR A 74 0.03 -29.33 8.27
C THR A 74 1.08 -28.24 8.04
N HIS A 75 1.86 -28.34 6.95
CA HIS A 75 2.94 -27.41 6.61
C HIS A 75 2.57 -26.42 5.51
N ILE A 76 1.40 -26.55 4.88
CA ILE A 76 1.02 -25.70 3.74
C ILE A 76 0.91 -24.22 4.14
N ALA A 77 0.22 -23.92 5.24
CA ALA A 77 0.10 -22.55 5.75
C ALA A 77 1.47 -21.92 6.02
N LYS A 78 2.37 -22.69 6.65
CA LYS A 78 3.75 -22.27 6.91
C LYS A 78 4.52 -21.93 5.62
N MET A 79 4.30 -22.64 4.51
CA MET A 79 4.95 -22.33 3.24
C MET A 79 4.47 -21.00 2.65
N VAL A 80 3.18 -20.69 2.79
CA VAL A 80 2.64 -19.37 2.39
C VAL A 80 3.17 -18.27 3.31
N ASN A 81 3.23 -18.49 4.62
CA ASN A 81 3.89 -17.55 5.53
C ASN A 81 5.38 -17.35 5.16
N PHE A 82 6.07 -18.42 4.74
CA PHE A 82 7.48 -18.34 4.32
C PHE A 82 7.68 -17.47 3.08
N MET A 83 6.70 -17.42 2.17
CA MET A 83 6.71 -16.45 1.08
C MET A 83 6.76 -15.01 1.60
N SER A 84 5.97 -14.67 2.62
CA SER A 84 6.00 -13.35 3.27
C SER A 84 7.36 -13.08 3.94
N ALA A 85 7.90 -14.05 4.67
CA ALA A 85 9.22 -13.95 5.28
C ALA A 85 10.33 -13.68 4.23
N LEU A 86 10.26 -14.38 3.09
CA LEU A 86 11.19 -14.19 1.98
C LEU A 86 11.03 -12.82 1.32
N ALA A 87 9.80 -12.39 1.05
CA ALA A 87 9.53 -11.05 0.50
C ALA A 87 10.06 -9.96 1.45
N SER A 88 9.81 -10.08 2.75
CA SER A 88 10.33 -9.16 3.76
C SER A 88 11.85 -9.16 3.83
N ALA A 89 12.53 -10.30 3.68
CA ALA A 89 13.98 -10.34 3.58
C ALA A 89 14.50 -9.55 2.35
N PHE A 90 13.81 -9.65 1.21
CA PHE A 90 14.12 -8.81 0.04
C PHE A 90 13.89 -7.32 0.31
N THR A 91 12.88 -6.94 1.08
CA THR A 91 12.71 -5.54 1.54
C THR A 91 13.98 -5.04 2.23
N ILE A 92 14.57 -5.84 3.14
CA ILE A 92 15.79 -5.50 3.87
C ILE A 92 17.00 -5.35 2.94
N LEU A 93 17.11 -6.23 1.92
CA LEU A 93 18.14 -6.13 0.88
C LEU A 93 18.06 -4.80 0.12
N PHE A 94 16.88 -4.46 -0.39
CA PHE A 94 16.68 -3.23 -1.16
C PHE A 94 16.78 -1.98 -0.29
N LEU A 95 16.39 -2.06 0.99
CA LEU A 95 16.61 -1.00 1.96
C LEU A 95 18.10 -0.76 2.20
N PHE A 96 18.90 -1.81 2.40
CA PHE A 96 20.35 -1.70 2.52
C PHE A 96 20.97 -1.00 1.29
N TRP A 97 20.60 -1.43 0.08
CA TRP A 97 21.12 -0.78 -1.14
C TRP A 97 20.62 0.64 -1.33
N THR A 98 19.40 0.95 -0.90
CA THR A 98 18.87 2.32 -0.91
C THR A 98 19.68 3.22 0.01
N ILE A 99 19.90 2.80 1.26
CA ILE A 99 20.66 3.59 2.24
C ILE A 99 22.10 3.80 1.78
N THR A 100 22.76 2.75 1.29
CA THR A 100 24.16 2.87 0.81
C THR A 100 24.27 3.79 -0.41
N ILE A 101 23.31 3.78 -1.34
CA ILE A 101 23.27 4.74 -2.47
C ILE A 101 23.12 6.17 -1.95
N LEU A 102 22.16 6.41 -1.05
CA LEU A 102 21.86 7.75 -0.53
C LEU A 102 23.02 8.31 0.30
N THR A 103 23.55 7.52 1.25
CA THR A 103 24.67 7.94 2.09
C THR A 103 25.92 8.22 1.25
N LYS A 104 26.21 7.38 0.25
CA LYS A 104 27.35 7.59 -0.64
C LYS A 104 27.25 8.92 -1.39
N LYS A 105 26.07 9.30 -1.89
CA LYS A 105 25.86 10.59 -2.57
C LYS A 105 26.16 11.79 -1.69
N ILE A 106 25.92 11.69 -0.38
CA ILE A 106 26.13 12.79 0.56
C ILE A 106 27.61 12.92 0.91
N ILE A 107 28.27 11.81 1.24
CA ILE A 107 29.59 11.85 1.89
C ILE A 107 30.77 11.66 0.93
N VAL A 108 30.57 11.00 -0.22
CA VAL A 108 31.65 10.75 -1.18
C VAL A 108 31.67 11.88 -2.21
N LYS A 109 32.67 12.76 -2.10
CA LYS A 109 32.93 13.82 -3.06
C LYS A 109 34.05 13.37 -4.01
N ASN A 110 33.94 13.70 -5.30
CA ASN A 110 34.94 13.40 -6.34
C ASN A 110 35.25 11.90 -6.56
N ASN A 111 34.34 10.99 -6.20
CA ASN A 111 34.49 9.54 -6.34
C ASN A 111 35.65 8.89 -5.52
N GLU A 112 36.27 9.62 -4.61
CA GLU A 112 37.30 9.06 -3.72
C GLU A 112 36.68 8.51 -2.43
N MET A 113 36.79 7.19 -2.22
CA MET A 113 36.33 6.53 -0.99
C MET A 113 37.48 6.28 -0.02
N THR A 114 37.54 7.08 1.05
CA THR A 114 38.38 6.81 2.23
C THR A 114 37.83 5.64 3.06
N LEU A 115 38.65 5.07 3.94
CA LEU A 115 38.18 4.02 4.87
C LEU A 115 37.02 4.52 5.73
N ALA A 116 37.12 5.74 6.27
CA ALA A 116 36.06 6.35 7.08
C ALA A 116 34.74 6.50 6.29
N SER A 117 34.79 6.97 5.04
CA SER A 117 33.59 7.05 4.20
C SER A 117 33.01 5.68 3.86
N THR A 118 33.87 4.66 3.71
CA THR A 118 33.44 3.29 3.43
C THR A 118 32.69 2.71 4.63
N ILE A 119 33.24 2.87 5.83
CA ILE A 119 32.61 2.46 7.09
C ILE A 119 31.30 3.21 7.29
N ALA A 120 31.26 4.51 7.02
CA ALA A 120 30.03 5.29 7.15
C ALA A 120 28.93 4.81 6.18
N VAL A 121 29.25 4.59 4.89
CA VAL A 121 28.27 4.10 3.90
C VAL A 121 27.72 2.72 4.29
N PHE A 122 28.61 1.75 4.51
CA PHE A 122 28.20 0.38 4.80
C PHE A 122 27.59 0.24 6.20
N GLY A 123 28.16 0.92 7.19
CA GLY A 123 27.65 0.96 8.56
C GLY A 123 26.23 1.54 8.62
N SER A 124 25.97 2.67 7.94
CA SER A 124 24.60 3.21 7.83
C SER A 124 23.66 2.22 7.15
N GLY A 125 24.11 1.55 6.08
CA GLY A 125 23.33 0.52 5.40
C GLY A 125 22.95 -0.64 6.31
N ILE A 126 23.92 -1.21 7.03
CA ILE A 126 23.71 -2.33 7.96
C ILE A 126 22.79 -1.90 9.10
N VAL A 127 23.14 -0.81 9.81
CA VAL A 127 22.37 -0.36 10.97
C VAL A 127 20.93 0.00 10.59
N GLY A 128 20.73 0.76 9.52
CA GLY A 128 19.38 1.17 9.11
C GLY A 128 18.52 0.01 8.60
N SER A 129 19.08 -0.91 7.82
CA SER A 129 18.32 -2.06 7.32
C SER A 129 18.01 -3.09 8.41
N LEU A 130 18.96 -3.35 9.33
CA LEU A 130 18.72 -4.26 10.45
C LEU A 130 17.83 -3.62 11.53
N ALA A 131 17.90 -2.31 11.77
CA ALA A 131 16.95 -1.64 12.65
C ALA A 131 15.50 -1.82 12.15
N TYR A 132 15.27 -1.72 10.84
CA TYR A 132 13.95 -2.00 10.26
C TYR A 132 13.59 -3.49 10.35
N THR A 133 14.59 -4.39 10.22
CA THR A 133 14.38 -5.84 10.33
C THR A 133 13.70 -6.23 11.65
N PHE A 134 14.10 -5.57 12.74
CA PHE A 134 13.61 -5.83 14.09
C PHE A 134 12.56 -4.82 14.58
N SER A 135 12.00 -3.99 13.68
CA SER A 135 10.94 -3.06 14.05
C SER A 135 9.61 -3.81 14.22
N ASP A 136 8.87 -3.50 15.29
CA ASP A 136 7.70 -4.25 15.76
C ASP A 136 6.68 -4.53 14.64
N SER A 137 6.21 -3.48 13.95
CA SER A 137 5.15 -3.62 12.96
C SER A 137 5.64 -4.33 11.68
N PHE A 138 6.89 -4.09 11.27
CA PHE A 138 7.43 -4.76 10.09
C PHE A 138 7.70 -6.24 10.34
N TRP A 139 8.25 -6.58 11.51
CA TRP A 139 8.49 -7.97 11.88
C TRP A 139 7.17 -8.72 12.00
N PHE A 140 6.17 -8.16 12.66
CA PHE A 140 4.83 -8.74 12.74
C PHE A 140 4.28 -9.11 11.35
N SER A 141 4.30 -8.17 10.40
CA SER A 141 3.85 -8.44 9.03
C SER A 141 4.76 -9.41 8.25
N ALA A 142 6.04 -9.54 8.63
CA ALA A 142 7.00 -10.39 7.92
C ALA A 142 6.83 -11.88 8.21
N VAL A 143 6.15 -12.25 9.30
CA VAL A 143 6.04 -13.65 9.75
C VAL A 143 4.69 -14.29 9.43
N GLU A 144 3.77 -13.56 8.81
CA GLU A 144 2.43 -14.02 8.46
C GLU A 144 2.08 -13.87 6.98
N GLY A 145 1.12 -14.67 6.51
CA GLY A 145 0.66 -14.77 5.13
C GLY A 145 -0.22 -13.60 4.68
N GLU A 146 0.26 -12.37 4.86
CA GLU A 146 -0.47 -11.13 4.58
C GLU A 146 0.17 -10.32 3.43
N VAL A 147 -0.64 -9.51 2.73
CA VAL A 147 -0.19 -8.75 1.55
C VAL A 147 0.85 -7.67 1.86
N TYR A 148 0.95 -7.24 3.12
CA TYR A 148 1.83 -6.14 3.55
C TYR A 148 3.32 -6.47 3.38
N ALA A 149 3.73 -7.72 3.60
CA ALA A 149 5.12 -8.16 3.40
C ALA A 149 5.57 -7.96 1.94
N MET A 150 4.76 -8.46 1.00
CA MET A 150 5.05 -8.35 -0.43
C MET A 150 4.87 -6.90 -0.94
N SER A 151 3.90 -6.15 -0.40
CA SER A 151 3.76 -4.72 -0.67
C SER A 151 5.01 -3.94 -0.28
N SER A 152 5.56 -4.21 0.91
CA SER A 152 6.78 -3.57 1.41
C SER A 152 7.99 -3.88 0.53
N PHE A 153 8.09 -5.13 0.06
CA PHE A 153 9.11 -5.55 -0.90
C PHE A 153 9.02 -4.76 -2.21
N LEU A 154 7.84 -4.72 -2.84
CA LEU A 154 7.64 -3.99 -4.09
C LEU A 154 7.93 -2.51 -3.92
N MET A 155 7.57 -1.93 -2.77
CA MET A 155 7.82 -0.52 -2.46
C MET A 155 9.32 -0.23 -2.33
N ALA A 156 10.07 -1.04 -1.59
CA ALA A 156 11.52 -0.92 -1.46
C ALA A 156 12.24 -1.13 -2.80
N LEU A 157 11.80 -2.11 -3.59
CA LEU A 157 12.27 -2.37 -4.94
C LEU A 157 12.02 -1.15 -5.85
N LEU A 158 10.81 -0.60 -5.87
CA LEU A 158 10.45 0.54 -6.71
C LEU A 158 11.28 1.78 -6.36
N PHE A 159 11.47 2.07 -5.07
CA PHE A 159 12.31 3.20 -4.64
C PHE A 159 13.77 3.01 -5.08
N TRP A 160 14.33 1.80 -4.85
CA TRP A 160 15.67 1.45 -5.30
C TRP A 160 15.81 1.55 -6.84
N LEU A 161 14.84 1.05 -7.59
CA LEU A 161 14.79 1.16 -9.05
C LEU A 161 14.74 2.63 -9.49
N GLY A 162 14.03 3.49 -8.76
CA GLY A 162 14.03 4.94 -8.99
C GLY A 162 15.42 5.55 -8.89
N LEU A 163 16.19 5.17 -7.86
CA LEU A 163 17.58 5.60 -7.69
C LEU A 163 18.51 5.02 -8.79
N ARG A 164 18.28 3.78 -9.22
CA ARG A 164 18.99 3.18 -10.38
C ARG A 164 18.68 3.94 -11.66
N TRP A 165 17.43 4.29 -11.88
CA TRP A 165 16.99 5.04 -13.04
C TRP A 165 17.64 6.42 -13.09
N GLU A 166 17.69 7.14 -11.97
CA GLU A 166 18.37 8.44 -11.85
C GLU A 166 19.84 8.38 -12.23
N ALA A 167 20.55 7.35 -11.75
CA ALA A 167 21.98 7.17 -11.98
C ALA A 167 22.31 6.87 -13.44
N GLU A 168 21.44 6.11 -14.13
CA GLU A 168 21.65 5.68 -15.51
C GLU A 168 20.82 6.48 -16.54
N MET A 169 20.05 7.49 -16.13
CA MET A 169 19.02 8.12 -16.98
C MET A 169 19.57 8.69 -18.29
N ASP A 170 20.82 9.17 -18.26
CA ASP A 170 21.48 9.82 -19.38
C ASP A 170 22.38 8.87 -20.18
N ASN A 171 22.45 7.59 -19.78
CA ASN A 171 23.20 6.55 -20.49
C ASN A 171 22.35 5.90 -21.58
N PRO A 172 22.98 5.31 -22.62
CA PRO A 172 22.27 4.47 -23.58
C PRO A 172 21.44 3.39 -22.87
N ARG A 173 20.16 3.30 -23.23
CA ARG A 173 19.17 2.39 -22.60
C ARG A 173 18.90 2.66 -21.11
N GLY A 174 19.25 3.83 -20.58
CA GLY A 174 18.95 4.24 -19.19
C GLY A 174 17.47 4.13 -18.81
N HIS A 175 16.57 4.41 -19.77
CA HIS A 175 15.12 4.29 -19.57
C HIS A 175 14.61 2.84 -19.39
N LYS A 176 15.45 1.81 -19.51
CA LYS A 176 15.08 0.42 -19.15
C LYS A 176 14.59 0.33 -17.70
N TRP A 177 15.16 1.14 -16.80
CA TRP A 177 14.76 1.18 -15.40
C TRP A 177 13.35 1.74 -15.24
N LEU A 178 12.98 2.76 -16.02
CA LEU A 178 11.61 3.29 -16.02
C LEU A 178 10.60 2.26 -16.54
N LEU A 179 10.97 1.46 -17.55
CA LEU A 179 10.13 0.35 -18.01
C LEU A 179 9.96 -0.73 -16.94
N LEU A 180 11.03 -1.05 -16.21
CA LEU A 180 10.97 -2.00 -15.09
C LEU A 180 10.12 -1.45 -13.93
N ILE A 181 10.28 -0.17 -13.58
CA ILE A 181 9.41 0.53 -12.61
C ILE A 181 7.94 0.42 -13.04
N SER A 182 7.67 0.67 -14.33
CA SER A 182 6.32 0.58 -14.90
C SER A 182 5.74 -0.83 -14.78
N PHE A 183 6.53 -1.87 -15.07
CA PHE A 183 6.10 -3.25 -14.90
C PHE A 183 5.83 -3.61 -13.44
N VAL A 184 6.71 -3.21 -12.52
CA VAL A 184 6.53 -3.47 -11.09
C VAL A 184 5.32 -2.72 -10.53
N VAL A 185 5.07 -1.48 -10.98
CA VAL A 185 3.83 -0.74 -10.69
C VAL A 185 2.60 -1.50 -11.17
N GLY A 186 2.65 -2.13 -12.35
CA GLY A 186 1.57 -3.00 -12.82
C GLY A 186 1.36 -4.25 -11.95
N LEU A 187 2.45 -4.94 -11.60
CA LEU A 187 2.41 -6.14 -10.74
C LEU A 187 1.83 -5.84 -9.37
N SER A 188 2.07 -4.63 -8.86
CA SER A 188 1.72 -4.28 -7.50
C SER A 188 0.22 -4.21 -7.25
N PHE A 189 -0.59 -4.02 -8.29
CA PHE A 189 -2.06 -4.19 -8.22
C PHE A 189 -2.47 -5.63 -7.94
N GLY A 190 -1.70 -6.62 -8.37
CA GLY A 190 -1.94 -8.02 -8.01
C GLY A 190 -1.55 -8.36 -6.57
N VAL A 191 -0.98 -7.42 -5.82
CA VAL A 191 -0.54 -7.62 -4.43
C VAL A 191 -1.27 -6.64 -3.52
N HIS A 192 -0.91 -5.36 -3.59
CA HIS A 192 -1.52 -4.31 -2.78
C HIS A 192 -1.21 -2.92 -3.35
N ILE A 193 -2.21 -2.04 -3.34
CA ILE A 193 -2.13 -0.69 -3.91
C ILE A 193 -1.17 0.26 -3.14
N LEU A 194 -0.83 -0.05 -1.88
CA LEU A 194 0.07 0.79 -1.06
C LEU A 194 1.47 0.95 -1.68
N SER A 195 1.93 -0.07 -2.39
CA SER A 195 3.18 -0.04 -3.15
C SER A 195 3.29 1.14 -4.14
N LEU A 196 2.18 1.69 -4.61
CA LEU A 196 2.12 2.81 -5.55
C LEU A 196 2.45 4.15 -4.90
N LEU A 197 2.39 4.23 -3.57
CA LEU A 197 2.64 5.45 -2.80
C LEU A 197 4.10 5.93 -2.90
N VAL A 198 4.99 5.12 -3.50
CA VAL A 198 6.36 5.49 -3.86
C VAL A 198 6.44 6.38 -5.12
N ILE A 199 5.40 6.38 -5.97
CA ILE A 199 5.40 7.10 -7.26
C ILE A 199 5.73 8.59 -7.08
N PRO A 200 5.15 9.33 -6.11
CA PRO A 200 5.48 10.73 -5.93
C PRO A 200 6.98 10.98 -5.69
N SER A 201 7.63 10.12 -4.91
CA SER A 201 9.08 10.18 -4.67
C SER A 201 9.89 9.90 -5.93
N ILE A 202 9.49 8.92 -6.76
CA ILE A 202 10.16 8.63 -8.04
C ILE A 202 10.00 9.81 -9.02
N VAL A 203 8.84 10.46 -9.06
CA VAL A 203 8.64 11.68 -9.85
C VAL A 203 9.60 12.79 -9.38
N PHE A 204 9.81 12.93 -8.07
CA PHE A 204 10.75 13.92 -7.53
C PHE A 204 12.23 13.55 -7.77
N ILE A 205 12.57 12.26 -7.80
CA ILE A 205 13.89 11.80 -8.28
C ILE A 205 14.14 12.28 -9.71
N TYR A 206 13.17 12.10 -10.61
CA TYR A 206 13.26 12.63 -11.98
C TYR A 206 13.33 14.16 -12.02
N PHE A 207 12.47 14.84 -11.26
CA PHE A 207 12.41 16.30 -11.21
C PHE A 207 13.76 16.90 -10.78
N TYR A 208 14.34 16.43 -9.68
CA TYR A 208 15.60 16.95 -9.17
C TYR A 208 16.82 16.60 -10.04
N LYS A 209 16.74 15.52 -10.82
CA LYS A 209 17.75 15.15 -11.83
C LYS A 209 17.69 16.07 -13.06
N ARG A 210 16.48 16.44 -13.52
CA ARG A 210 16.29 17.23 -14.74
C ARG A 210 16.30 18.75 -14.54
N TYR A 211 15.91 19.24 -13.36
CA TYR A 211 15.81 20.67 -13.08
C TYR A 211 16.85 21.11 -12.05
N GLN A 212 17.82 21.92 -12.48
CA GLN A 212 18.86 22.47 -11.60
C GLN A 212 18.40 23.75 -10.87
N ASN A 213 17.72 24.67 -11.58
CA ASN A 213 17.19 25.91 -11.02
C ASN A 213 15.71 25.77 -10.64
N ILE A 214 15.47 25.50 -9.36
CA ILE A 214 14.16 25.17 -8.78
C ILE A 214 13.53 26.44 -8.22
N THR A 215 12.46 26.90 -8.86
CA THR A 215 11.63 28.01 -8.37
C THR A 215 10.40 27.45 -7.65
N SER A 216 9.75 28.25 -6.80
CA SER A 216 8.52 27.86 -6.11
C SER A 216 7.43 27.40 -7.10
N LYS A 217 7.33 28.05 -8.26
CA LYS A 217 6.41 27.65 -9.34
C LYS A 217 6.72 26.24 -9.86
N LYS A 218 7.98 25.93 -10.18
CA LYS A 218 8.37 24.58 -10.66
C LYS A 218 8.13 23.52 -9.59
N PHE A 219 8.43 23.84 -8.34
CA PHE A 219 8.23 22.94 -7.21
C PHE A 219 6.74 22.62 -6.95
N ILE A 220 5.86 23.62 -7.03
CA ILE A 220 4.39 23.43 -6.93
C ILE A 220 3.90 22.57 -8.09
N ILE A 221 4.31 22.88 -9.33
CA ILE A 221 3.94 22.09 -10.51
C ILE A 221 4.41 20.64 -10.37
N ALA A 222 5.62 20.39 -9.86
CA ALA A 222 6.13 19.05 -9.65
C ALA A 222 5.30 18.25 -8.62
N ASN A 223 4.84 18.91 -7.55
CA ASN A 223 3.93 18.29 -6.57
C ASN A 223 2.56 17.96 -7.17
N ILE A 224 1.99 18.89 -7.94
CA ILE A 224 0.72 18.63 -8.63
C ILE A 224 0.91 17.47 -9.62
N ALA A 225 1.99 17.48 -10.40
CA ALA A 225 2.30 16.41 -11.35
C ALA A 225 2.50 15.05 -10.66
N SER A 226 3.17 15.01 -9.51
CA SER A 226 3.41 13.76 -8.78
C SER A 226 2.10 13.13 -8.27
N VAL A 227 1.20 13.95 -7.72
CA VAL A 227 -0.16 13.53 -7.32
C VAL A 227 -0.98 13.12 -8.54
N LEU A 228 -0.91 13.86 -9.65
CA LEU A 228 -1.64 13.53 -10.88
C LEU A 228 -1.16 12.23 -11.51
N VAL A 229 0.14 11.91 -11.47
CA VAL A 229 0.66 10.62 -11.97
C VAL A 229 0.15 9.47 -11.11
N LEU A 230 0.20 9.61 -9.77
CA LEU A 230 -0.37 8.62 -8.86
C LEU A 230 -1.87 8.44 -9.11
N ALA A 231 -2.62 9.55 -9.18
CA ALA A 231 -4.06 9.53 -9.44
C ALA A 231 -4.39 8.94 -10.81
N PHE A 232 -3.62 9.28 -11.86
CA PHE A 232 -3.78 8.70 -13.19
C PHE A 232 -3.65 7.18 -13.15
N VAL A 233 -2.58 6.65 -12.53
CA VAL A 233 -2.37 5.21 -12.43
C VAL A 233 -3.48 4.56 -11.60
N PHE A 234 -3.76 5.06 -10.39
CA PHE A 234 -4.69 4.42 -9.45
C PHE A 234 -6.17 4.59 -9.82
N LYS A 235 -6.61 5.82 -10.12
CA LYS A 235 -8.02 6.18 -10.29
C LYS A 235 -8.50 6.14 -11.75
N PHE A 236 -7.59 6.24 -12.72
CA PHE A 236 -7.98 6.31 -14.14
C PHE A 236 -7.55 5.07 -14.92
N LEU A 237 -6.26 4.71 -14.90
CA LEU A 237 -5.73 3.71 -15.82
C LEU A 237 -6.43 2.35 -15.69
N PHE A 238 -6.53 1.78 -14.49
CA PHE A 238 -7.14 0.46 -14.29
C PHE A 238 -8.66 0.46 -14.31
N PRO A 239 -9.37 1.35 -13.57
CA PRO A 239 -10.83 1.37 -13.60
C PRO A 239 -11.38 1.55 -15.02
N TYR A 240 -10.77 2.43 -15.82
CA TYR A 240 -11.24 2.67 -17.19
C TYR A 240 -10.80 1.57 -18.16
N THR A 241 -9.68 0.89 -17.92
CA THR A 241 -9.35 -0.32 -18.67
C THR A 241 -10.42 -1.38 -18.41
N LEU A 242 -10.75 -1.68 -17.16
CA LEU A 242 -11.80 -2.64 -16.82
C LEU A 242 -13.19 -2.19 -17.33
N ALA A 243 -13.50 -0.89 -17.27
CA ALA A 243 -14.73 -0.34 -17.83
C ALA A 243 -14.80 -0.47 -19.35
N PHE A 244 -13.68 -0.31 -20.06
CA PHE A 244 -13.62 -0.56 -21.50
C PHE A 244 -13.94 -2.03 -21.83
N PHE A 245 -13.35 -2.98 -21.10
CA PHE A 245 -13.68 -4.40 -21.25
C PHE A 245 -15.14 -4.69 -20.92
N SER A 246 -15.66 -4.13 -19.82
CA SER A 246 -17.06 -4.29 -19.41
C SER A 246 -18.03 -3.72 -20.45
N ALA A 247 -17.76 -2.53 -20.99
CA ALA A 247 -18.62 -1.90 -21.99
C ALA A 247 -18.58 -2.66 -23.32
N SER A 248 -17.40 -3.11 -23.74
CA SER A 248 -17.24 -3.93 -24.94
C SER A 248 -18.00 -5.26 -24.82
N GLU A 249 -17.86 -5.94 -23.69
CA GLU A 249 -18.61 -7.17 -23.37
C GLU A 249 -20.12 -6.94 -23.49
N LEU A 250 -20.68 -5.96 -22.78
CA LEU A 250 -22.12 -5.69 -22.83
C LEU A 250 -22.59 -5.32 -24.24
N PHE A 251 -21.83 -4.52 -24.99
CA PHE A 251 -22.20 -4.12 -26.35
C PHE A 251 -22.28 -5.31 -27.31
N PHE A 252 -21.21 -6.11 -27.41
CA PHE A 252 -21.15 -7.21 -28.38
C PHE A 252 -22.12 -8.35 -28.04
N ILE A 253 -22.36 -8.63 -26.76
CA ILE A 253 -23.32 -9.66 -26.37
C ILE A 253 -24.75 -9.15 -26.50
N ASN A 254 -25.10 -8.02 -25.86
CA ASN A 254 -26.51 -7.60 -25.79
C ASN A 254 -27.02 -6.95 -27.07
N THR A 255 -26.16 -6.24 -27.81
CA THR A 255 -26.56 -5.48 -29.00
C THR A 255 -26.28 -6.24 -30.29
N VAL A 256 -25.08 -6.81 -30.42
CA VAL A 256 -24.69 -7.54 -31.65
C VAL A 256 -25.16 -8.99 -31.64
N GLY A 257 -25.29 -9.61 -30.45
CA GLY A 257 -25.74 -11.00 -30.30
C GLY A 257 -24.61 -12.02 -30.43
N LEU A 258 -23.36 -11.64 -30.15
CA LEU A 258 -22.24 -12.59 -30.11
C LEU A 258 -22.25 -13.42 -28.80
N PRO A 259 -21.58 -14.59 -28.78
CA PRO A 259 -21.45 -15.40 -27.56
C PRO A 259 -20.72 -14.67 -26.42
N PHE A 260 -20.92 -15.13 -25.18
CA PHE A 260 -20.21 -14.60 -24.00
C PHE A 260 -18.68 -14.58 -24.19
N ASN A 261 -18.04 -13.61 -23.55
CA ASN A 261 -16.60 -13.30 -23.59
C ASN A 261 -16.07 -12.78 -24.94
N SER A 262 -16.88 -12.78 -26.01
CA SER A 262 -16.45 -12.27 -27.31
C SER A 262 -16.09 -10.79 -27.28
N GLY A 263 -16.89 -9.95 -26.59
CA GLY A 263 -16.61 -8.53 -26.44
C GLY A 263 -15.32 -8.26 -25.66
N SER A 264 -15.02 -9.09 -24.65
CA SER A 264 -13.74 -9.03 -23.93
C SER A 264 -12.55 -9.41 -24.81
N ILE A 265 -12.66 -10.46 -25.63
CA ILE A 265 -11.60 -10.85 -26.59
C ILE A 265 -11.37 -9.75 -27.63
N ILE A 266 -12.45 -9.16 -28.17
CA ILE A 266 -12.36 -8.05 -29.14
C ILE A 266 -11.68 -6.84 -28.50
N ALA A 267 -12.04 -6.48 -27.26
CA ALA A 267 -11.40 -5.41 -26.50
C ALA A 267 -9.88 -5.65 -26.35
N ALA A 268 -9.46 -6.88 -26.02
CA ALA A 268 -8.05 -7.24 -25.93
C ALA A 268 -7.32 -7.09 -27.28
N ILE A 269 -7.91 -7.55 -28.38
CA ILE A 269 -7.33 -7.40 -29.73
C ILE A 269 -7.19 -5.92 -30.10
N ILE A 270 -8.22 -5.10 -29.82
CA ILE A 270 -8.18 -3.64 -30.05
C ILE A 270 -7.03 -3.02 -29.26
N LEU A 271 -6.90 -3.36 -27.97
CA LEU A 271 -5.85 -2.81 -27.11
C LEU A 271 -4.45 -3.19 -27.59
N VAL A 272 -4.21 -4.47 -27.92
CA VAL A 272 -2.93 -4.96 -28.45
C VAL A 272 -2.61 -4.29 -29.79
N THR A 273 -3.59 -4.17 -30.68
CA THR A 273 -3.43 -3.53 -31.98
C THR A 273 -3.13 -2.03 -31.83
N ALA A 274 -3.79 -1.35 -30.89
CA ALA A 274 -3.55 0.05 -30.59
C ALA A 274 -2.10 0.27 -30.09
N PHE A 275 -1.61 -0.56 -29.16
CA PHE A 275 -0.21 -0.51 -28.73
C PHE A 275 0.76 -0.77 -29.88
N TYR A 276 0.49 -1.81 -30.69
CA TYR A 276 1.34 -2.15 -31.85
C TYR A 276 1.44 -0.97 -32.84
N ILE A 277 0.30 -0.39 -33.24
CA ILE A 277 0.26 0.76 -34.15
C ILE A 277 0.95 1.97 -33.53
N ALA A 278 0.66 2.31 -32.27
CA ALA A 278 1.21 3.47 -31.60
C ALA A 278 2.74 3.37 -31.45
N ILE A 279 3.27 2.20 -31.08
CA ILE A 279 4.72 1.95 -31.00
C ILE A 279 5.36 2.07 -32.38
N ARG A 280 4.78 1.45 -33.41
CA ARG A 280 5.32 1.50 -34.78
C ARG A 280 5.31 2.93 -35.33
N TYR A 281 4.22 3.66 -35.12
CA TYR A 281 4.04 5.03 -35.59
C TYR A 281 5.02 5.99 -34.92
N THR A 282 5.13 5.94 -33.58
CA THR A 282 6.04 6.81 -32.82
C THR A 282 7.51 6.52 -33.13
N ARG A 283 7.89 5.26 -33.38
CA ARG A 283 9.22 4.89 -33.87
C ARG A 283 9.49 5.46 -35.26
N LYS A 284 8.56 5.33 -36.21
CA LYS A 284 8.70 5.88 -37.58
C LYS A 284 8.86 7.41 -37.57
N LYS A 285 8.23 8.09 -36.62
CA LYS A 285 8.28 9.55 -36.46
C LYS A 285 9.41 10.05 -35.54
N ASN A 286 10.23 9.16 -34.96
CA ASN A 286 11.25 9.49 -33.97
C ASN A 286 10.72 10.26 -32.74
N TRP A 287 9.47 10.00 -32.33
CA TRP A 287 8.89 10.59 -31.12
C TRP A 287 9.32 9.82 -29.87
N ILE A 288 10.58 9.97 -29.47
CA ILE A 288 11.23 9.16 -28.43
C ILE A 288 10.46 9.18 -27.10
N HIS A 289 10.10 10.37 -26.60
CA HIS A 289 9.41 10.50 -25.31
C HIS A 289 7.98 9.92 -25.34
N VAL A 290 7.26 10.10 -26.45
CA VAL A 290 5.92 9.52 -26.63
C VAL A 290 6.02 8.00 -26.71
N ASN A 291 6.99 7.47 -27.46
CA ASN A 291 7.24 6.03 -27.51
C ASN A 291 7.55 5.45 -26.13
N LEU A 292 8.37 6.14 -25.34
CA LEU A 292 8.67 5.73 -23.97
C LEU A 292 7.42 5.70 -23.09
N ILE A 293 6.56 6.72 -23.15
CA ILE A 293 5.30 6.75 -22.39
C ILE A 293 4.40 5.56 -22.79
N ILE A 294 4.26 5.30 -24.09
CA ILE A 294 3.46 4.16 -24.59
C ILE A 294 4.04 2.83 -24.07
N LEU A 295 5.36 2.67 -24.06
CA LEU A 295 6.02 1.49 -23.52
C LEU A 295 5.82 1.36 -22.00
N CYS A 296 5.85 2.47 -21.25
CA CYS A 296 5.55 2.45 -19.82
C CYS A 296 4.11 1.98 -19.57
N LEU A 297 3.13 2.52 -20.30
CA LEU A 297 1.73 2.08 -20.22
C LEU A 297 1.58 0.60 -20.57
N LEU A 298 2.26 0.13 -21.63
CA LEU A 298 2.27 -1.28 -21.99
C LEU A 298 2.84 -2.16 -20.87
N PHE A 299 3.97 -1.78 -20.26
CA PHE A 299 4.59 -2.56 -19.18
C PHE A 299 3.72 -2.56 -17.92
N ILE A 300 3.03 -1.46 -17.59
CA ILE A 300 2.03 -1.42 -16.53
C ILE A 300 0.90 -2.43 -16.83
N MET A 301 0.36 -2.43 -18.05
CA MET A 301 -0.70 -3.37 -18.45
C MET A 301 -0.23 -4.84 -18.40
N ILE A 302 1.03 -5.12 -18.77
CA ILE A 302 1.62 -6.46 -18.66
C ILE A 302 1.69 -6.88 -17.19
N GLY A 303 2.15 -6.02 -16.28
CA GLY A 303 2.16 -6.33 -14.84
C GLY A 303 0.75 -6.55 -14.28
N PHE A 304 -0.20 -5.70 -14.69
CA PHE A 304 -1.60 -5.78 -14.29
C PHE A 304 -2.31 -7.03 -14.80
N SER A 305 -1.81 -7.68 -15.85
CA SER A 305 -2.40 -8.91 -16.39
C SER A 305 -2.50 -10.06 -15.38
N SER A 306 -1.77 -10.01 -14.26
CA SER A 306 -1.97 -10.93 -13.12
C SER A 306 -3.42 -10.95 -12.61
N TRP A 307 -4.16 -9.86 -12.77
CA TRP A 307 -5.59 -9.78 -12.45
C TRP A 307 -6.49 -10.70 -13.27
N LEU A 308 -6.04 -11.20 -14.42
CA LEU A 308 -6.79 -12.17 -15.21
C LEU A 308 -6.99 -13.50 -14.47
N MET A 309 -6.19 -13.79 -13.44
CA MET A 309 -6.40 -14.93 -12.56
C MET A 309 -7.82 -14.93 -11.98
N LEU A 310 -8.31 -13.79 -11.50
CA LEU A 310 -9.61 -13.68 -10.82
C LEU A 310 -10.79 -14.15 -11.69
N PRO A 311 -11.04 -13.59 -12.89
CA PRO A 311 -12.14 -14.07 -13.74
C PRO A 311 -11.92 -15.50 -14.22
N ILE A 312 -10.69 -15.93 -14.47
CA ILE A 312 -10.41 -17.33 -14.88
C ILE A 312 -10.83 -18.30 -13.77
N ARG A 313 -10.49 -18.00 -12.52
CA ARG A 313 -10.78 -18.86 -11.37
C ARG A 313 -12.25 -18.75 -10.94
N ALA A 314 -12.86 -17.58 -11.03
CA ALA A 314 -14.30 -17.42 -10.83
C ALA A 314 -15.12 -18.28 -11.82
N ASN A 315 -14.76 -18.32 -13.11
CA ASN A 315 -15.42 -19.19 -14.10
C ASN A 315 -15.17 -20.70 -13.87
N ALA A 316 -14.14 -21.06 -13.09
CA ALA A 316 -13.90 -22.45 -12.69
C ALA A 316 -14.77 -22.87 -11.48
N ASN A 317 -15.62 -21.98 -10.95
CA ASN A 317 -16.49 -22.21 -9.79
C ASN A 317 -15.71 -22.73 -8.57
N THR A 318 -14.69 -21.98 -8.15
CA THR A 318 -13.90 -22.30 -6.95
C THR A 318 -14.73 -22.26 -5.67
N THR A 319 -14.26 -22.94 -4.62
CA THR A 319 -14.96 -23.05 -3.33
C THR A 319 -15.18 -21.69 -2.69
N ILE A 320 -14.10 -20.93 -2.49
CA ILE A 320 -14.15 -19.52 -2.14
C ILE A 320 -14.21 -18.74 -3.47
N ASN A 321 -15.32 -18.04 -3.67
CA ASN A 321 -15.54 -17.23 -4.86
C ASN A 321 -16.28 -15.95 -4.50
N GLU A 322 -15.65 -15.11 -3.69
CA GLU A 322 -16.28 -13.90 -3.18
C GLU A 322 -16.65 -12.94 -4.32
N ASN A 323 -17.90 -12.48 -4.30
CA ASN A 323 -18.50 -11.58 -5.29
C ASN A 323 -18.49 -12.07 -6.75
N ASN A 324 -17.96 -13.27 -7.02
CA ASN A 324 -17.97 -13.97 -8.30
C ASN A 324 -17.63 -13.08 -9.52
N PRO A 325 -16.37 -12.63 -9.69
CA PRO A 325 -15.95 -11.79 -10.80
C PRO A 325 -15.82 -12.55 -12.14
N SER A 326 -16.85 -13.31 -12.54
CA SER A 326 -16.82 -14.24 -13.69
C SER A 326 -16.91 -13.57 -15.06
N SER A 327 -17.19 -12.28 -15.11
CA SER A 327 -17.31 -11.48 -16.34
C SER A 327 -16.55 -10.17 -16.22
N ALA A 328 -16.31 -9.50 -17.36
CA ALA A 328 -15.68 -8.18 -17.36
C ALA A 328 -16.46 -7.14 -16.54
N ARG A 329 -17.79 -7.24 -16.49
CA ARG A 329 -18.65 -6.36 -15.69
C ARG A 329 -18.55 -6.65 -14.19
N GLU A 330 -18.61 -7.93 -13.80
CA GLU A 330 -18.47 -8.32 -12.40
C GLU A 330 -17.05 -8.07 -11.88
N LEU A 331 -16.01 -8.27 -12.71
CA LEU A 331 -14.63 -7.94 -12.36
C LEU A 331 -14.42 -6.44 -12.13
N LEU A 332 -15.10 -5.57 -12.91
CA LEU A 332 -15.09 -4.13 -12.66
C LEU A 332 -15.77 -3.79 -11.32
N ALA A 333 -16.92 -4.41 -11.04
CA ALA A 333 -17.63 -4.20 -9.77
C ALA A 333 -16.80 -4.68 -8.57
N TYR A 334 -16.13 -5.82 -8.72
CA TYR A 334 -15.16 -6.38 -7.78
C TYR A 334 -13.99 -5.41 -7.55
N TYR A 335 -13.33 -4.92 -8.61
CA TYR A 335 -12.24 -3.96 -8.51
C TYR A 335 -12.66 -2.68 -7.77
N ASN A 336 -13.83 -2.13 -8.11
CA ASN A 336 -14.36 -0.91 -7.49
C ASN A 336 -14.93 -1.14 -6.09
N ARG A 337 -15.02 -2.41 -5.66
CA ARG A 337 -15.59 -2.83 -4.38
C ARG A 337 -17.02 -2.30 -4.17
N GLU A 338 -17.85 -2.39 -5.21
CA GLU A 338 -19.20 -1.78 -5.24
C GLU A 338 -20.09 -2.25 -4.08
N GLN A 339 -19.84 -3.44 -3.51
CA GLN A 339 -20.55 -3.96 -2.34
C GLN A 339 -20.41 -3.15 -1.05
N TYR A 340 -19.33 -2.38 -0.88
CA TYR A 340 -19.11 -1.59 0.34
C TYR A 340 -19.73 -0.19 0.22
N GLY A 341 -20.29 0.15 -0.94
CA GLY A 341 -20.85 1.47 -1.24
C GLY A 341 -19.80 2.53 -1.55
N ASP A 342 -20.26 3.65 -2.09
CA ASP A 342 -19.41 4.80 -2.40
C ASP A 342 -19.26 5.72 -1.19
N SER A 343 -18.03 6.09 -0.86
CA SER A 343 -17.69 7.13 0.12
C SER A 343 -16.67 8.12 -0.43
N ASN A 344 -16.85 9.40 -0.15
CA ASN A 344 -15.96 10.45 -0.60
C ASN A 344 -15.08 10.98 0.54
N ILE A 345 -13.77 10.82 0.38
CA ILE A 345 -12.76 11.23 1.38
C ILE A 345 -12.68 12.76 1.61
N PHE A 346 -13.17 13.57 0.68
CA PHE A 346 -13.06 15.04 0.75
C PHE A 346 -14.37 15.74 1.13
N TYR A 347 -15.52 15.19 0.77
CA TYR A 347 -16.82 15.76 1.09
C TYR A 347 -17.92 14.70 1.10
N ASP A 348 -18.43 14.38 2.29
CA ASP A 348 -19.48 13.38 2.49
C ASP A 348 -20.18 13.58 3.84
N SER A 349 -21.15 12.72 4.14
CA SER A 349 -21.90 12.69 5.40
C SER A 349 -21.02 12.32 6.61
N TYR A 350 -21.17 13.09 7.69
CA TYR A 350 -20.75 12.65 9.03
C TYR A 350 -21.84 11.77 9.64
N TYR A 351 -21.51 10.97 10.66
CA TYR A 351 -22.53 10.27 11.43
C TYR A 351 -23.49 11.28 12.06
N SER A 352 -24.77 10.93 12.09
CA SER A 352 -25.81 11.70 12.77
C SER A 352 -26.96 10.78 13.13
N GLU A 353 -27.61 11.02 14.27
CA GLU A 353 -28.73 10.20 14.73
C GLU A 353 -30.04 10.51 14.00
N THR A 354 -30.23 11.76 13.54
CA THR A 354 -31.47 12.15 12.86
C THR A 354 -31.55 11.65 11.42
N ARG A 355 -30.39 11.43 10.77
CA ARG A 355 -30.25 10.91 9.39
C ARG A 355 -31.33 11.44 8.44
N GLU A 356 -31.59 12.75 8.46
CA GLU A 356 -32.64 13.37 7.67
C GLU A 356 -32.31 13.18 6.18
N GLN A 357 -33.21 12.52 5.45
CA GLN A 357 -33.15 12.40 4.00
C GLN A 357 -33.57 13.71 3.34
N ASP A 358 -33.06 13.97 2.14
CA ASP A 358 -33.49 15.11 1.33
C ASP A 358 -35.00 15.02 1.05
N PRO A 359 -35.80 16.03 1.42
CA PRO A 359 -37.25 15.96 1.26
C PRO A 359 -37.69 15.97 -0.22
N ASN A 360 -36.86 16.49 -1.12
CA ASN A 360 -37.16 16.57 -2.55
C ASN A 360 -36.61 15.36 -3.32
N ASP A 361 -35.55 14.73 -2.82
CA ASP A 361 -34.86 13.61 -3.46
C ASP A 361 -34.34 12.61 -2.42
N PRO A 362 -35.23 11.87 -1.70
CA PRO A 362 -34.88 11.14 -0.49
C PRO A 362 -33.99 9.91 -0.70
N TYR A 363 -33.94 9.41 -1.93
CA TYR A 363 -33.15 8.25 -2.32
C TYR A 363 -32.30 8.57 -3.53
N ARG A 364 -31.24 7.79 -3.70
CA ARG A 364 -30.41 7.81 -4.91
C ARG A 364 -30.30 6.40 -5.46
N ASP A 365 -30.28 6.33 -6.78
CA ASP A 365 -30.04 5.09 -7.51
C ASP A 365 -28.60 4.59 -7.27
N ASP A 366 -28.42 3.26 -7.22
CA ASP A 366 -27.11 2.62 -7.28
C ASP A 366 -26.86 2.02 -8.67
N LYS A 367 -25.63 1.58 -8.93
CA LYS A 367 -25.22 1.03 -10.22
C LYS A 367 -25.99 -0.26 -10.53
N PRO A 368 -26.55 -0.42 -11.74
CA PRO A 368 -27.28 -1.63 -12.09
C PRO A 368 -26.37 -2.88 -12.05
N LYS A 369 -26.91 -3.96 -11.49
CA LYS A 369 -26.28 -5.27 -11.44
C LYS A 369 -26.66 -6.08 -12.66
N TYR A 370 -25.65 -6.48 -13.40
CA TYR A 370 -25.78 -7.38 -14.54
C TYR A 370 -25.37 -8.79 -14.12
N GLU A 371 -26.10 -9.79 -14.57
CA GLU A 371 -25.71 -11.20 -14.47
C GLU A 371 -25.86 -11.87 -15.84
N LYS A 372 -25.09 -12.95 -16.07
CA LYS A 372 -25.22 -13.77 -17.27
C LYS A 372 -26.54 -14.55 -17.22
N ASP A 373 -27.35 -14.44 -18.26
CA ASP A 373 -28.46 -15.35 -18.52
C ASP A 373 -28.04 -16.33 -19.62
N GLU A 374 -27.71 -17.56 -19.23
CA GLU A 374 -27.26 -18.61 -20.15
C GLU A 374 -28.36 -19.05 -21.13
N LYS A 375 -29.64 -18.93 -20.75
CA LYS A 375 -30.76 -19.33 -21.62
C LYS A 375 -31.00 -18.30 -22.71
N LEU A 376 -30.90 -17.01 -22.35
CA LEU A 376 -31.05 -15.90 -23.29
C LEU A 376 -29.77 -15.58 -24.06
N GLY A 377 -28.62 -16.09 -23.61
CA GLY A 377 -27.31 -15.79 -24.19
C GLY A 377 -26.92 -14.31 -24.06
N LYS A 378 -27.41 -13.63 -23.01
CA LYS A 378 -27.24 -12.18 -22.81
C LYS A 378 -26.95 -11.84 -21.35
N TYR A 379 -26.39 -10.65 -21.11
CA TYR A 379 -26.32 -10.09 -19.77
C TYR A 379 -27.63 -9.37 -19.46
N VAL A 380 -28.34 -9.82 -18.42
CA VAL A 380 -29.60 -9.22 -17.97
C VAL A 380 -29.36 -8.39 -16.72
N ILE A 381 -30.07 -7.27 -16.61
CA ILE A 381 -30.08 -6.49 -15.37
C ILE A 381 -30.97 -7.23 -14.40
N VAL A 382 -30.38 -7.81 -13.36
CA VAL A 382 -31.12 -8.51 -12.29
C VAL A 382 -31.58 -7.55 -11.19
N ASN A 383 -30.91 -6.40 -11.07
CA ASN A 383 -31.32 -5.34 -10.18
C ASN A 383 -30.92 -3.97 -10.76
N HIS A 384 -31.90 -3.07 -10.86
CA HIS A 384 -31.68 -1.70 -11.29
C HIS A 384 -31.21 -0.78 -10.15
N TYR A 385 -31.36 -1.21 -8.90
CA TYR A 385 -31.09 -0.46 -7.68
C TYR A 385 -31.66 0.97 -7.70
N LYS A 386 -32.90 1.10 -8.16
CA LYS A 386 -33.62 2.37 -8.05
C LYS A 386 -33.95 2.66 -6.60
N ASP A 387 -33.73 3.90 -6.18
CA ASP A 387 -33.97 4.36 -4.81
C ASP A 387 -33.26 3.51 -3.74
N ALA A 388 -32.12 2.89 -4.08
CA ALA A 388 -31.48 1.87 -3.26
C ALA A 388 -30.71 2.42 -2.04
N LEU A 389 -30.24 3.65 -2.12
CA LEU A 389 -29.46 4.29 -1.06
C LEU A 389 -30.16 5.54 -0.55
N PRO A 390 -30.12 5.81 0.76
CA PRO A 390 -30.64 7.07 1.30
C PRO A 390 -29.80 8.25 0.79
N ASN A 391 -30.46 9.31 0.35
CA ASN A 391 -29.82 10.59 0.06
C ASN A 391 -30.01 11.53 1.25
N TYR A 392 -28.98 11.68 2.07
CA TYR A 392 -29.05 12.54 3.25
C TYR A 392 -28.94 14.02 2.89
N THR A 393 -29.69 14.85 3.63
CA THR A 393 -29.62 16.31 3.51
C THR A 393 -28.19 16.82 3.69
N ASP A 394 -27.88 17.95 3.05
CA ASP A 394 -26.57 18.62 3.19
C ASP A 394 -26.28 19.06 4.63
N LYS A 395 -27.29 19.09 5.52
CA LYS A 395 -27.10 19.30 6.96
C LYS A 395 -26.20 18.25 7.59
N HIS A 396 -26.10 17.05 7.02
CA HIS A 396 -25.26 15.96 7.50
C HIS A 396 -23.88 15.93 6.85
N LYS A 397 -23.68 16.65 5.74
CA LYS A 397 -22.44 16.62 4.96
C LYS A 397 -21.40 17.63 5.44
N GLY A 398 -20.13 17.31 5.26
CA GLY A 398 -19.03 18.16 5.63
C GLY A 398 -17.73 17.80 4.92
N PHE A 399 -16.75 18.69 5.01
CA PHE A 399 -15.44 18.46 4.44
C PHE A 399 -14.65 17.45 5.27
N ILE A 400 -13.84 16.63 4.60
CA ILE A 400 -12.92 15.66 5.21
C ILE A 400 -13.66 14.81 6.26
N PRO A 401 -14.71 14.08 5.87
CA PRO A 401 -15.51 13.29 6.80
C PRO A 401 -14.67 12.19 7.46
N ARG A 402 -14.44 12.29 8.77
CA ARG A 402 -13.67 11.30 9.55
C ARG A 402 -14.56 10.41 10.40
N MET A 403 -15.60 11.01 10.99
CA MET A 403 -16.54 10.30 11.84
C MET A 403 -17.80 9.97 11.03
N VAL A 404 -17.76 8.87 10.27
CA VAL A 404 -18.80 8.53 9.27
C VAL A 404 -19.71 7.39 9.70
N ASP A 405 -19.24 6.51 10.59
CA ASP A 405 -19.94 5.29 10.97
C ASP A 405 -20.80 5.49 12.24
N PRO A 406 -22.13 5.41 12.13
CA PRO A 406 -23.00 5.60 13.29
C PRO A 406 -22.86 4.49 14.35
N ASN A 407 -22.37 3.30 13.99
CA ASN A 407 -22.10 2.22 14.95
C ASN A 407 -20.92 2.56 15.87
N ALA A 408 -19.97 3.37 15.40
CA ALA A 408 -18.84 3.86 16.18
C ALA A 408 -19.14 5.20 16.89
N SER A 409 -20.38 5.68 16.85
CA SER A 409 -20.76 7.01 17.38
C SER A 409 -20.42 7.22 18.85
N ALA A 410 -20.57 6.21 19.70
CA ALA A 410 -20.19 6.30 21.12
C ALA A 410 -18.68 6.57 21.29
N ASN A 411 -17.85 5.83 20.55
CA ASN A 411 -16.40 5.99 20.60
C ASN A 411 -15.95 7.32 19.98
N TYR A 412 -16.56 7.72 18.86
CA TYR A 412 -16.34 9.04 18.28
C TYR A 412 -16.64 10.17 19.28
N LYS A 413 -17.79 10.08 19.97
CA LYS A 413 -18.17 11.07 20.98
C LYS A 413 -17.16 11.13 22.12
N ALA A 414 -16.74 9.97 22.64
CA ALA A 414 -15.75 9.89 23.72
C ALA A 414 -14.41 10.54 23.34
N VAL A 415 -13.89 10.21 22.15
CA VAL A 415 -12.61 10.75 21.66
C VAL A 415 -12.70 12.25 21.37
N ALA A 416 -13.74 12.68 20.66
CA ALA A 416 -13.86 14.06 20.22
C ALA A 416 -14.38 15.00 21.32
N GLY A 417 -14.74 14.48 22.49
CA GLY A 417 -15.30 15.26 23.61
C GLY A 417 -16.73 15.75 23.33
N ILE A 418 -17.50 15.01 22.54
CA ILE A 418 -18.90 15.32 22.24
C ILE A 418 -19.76 14.76 23.38
N PRO A 419 -20.74 15.52 23.92
CA PRO A 419 -21.64 15.01 24.95
C PRO A 419 -22.33 13.69 24.53
N PRO A 420 -22.37 12.65 25.38
CA PRO A 420 -22.93 11.34 25.01
C PRO A 420 -24.37 11.40 24.48
N ASN A 421 -25.18 12.29 25.05
CA ASN A 421 -26.58 12.54 24.68
C ASN A 421 -26.76 13.43 23.44
N SER A 422 -25.68 13.91 22.82
CA SER A 422 -25.72 14.72 21.62
C SER A 422 -26.24 13.90 20.42
N LYS A 423 -27.35 14.35 19.84
CA LYS A 423 -27.95 13.74 18.63
C LYS A 423 -27.58 14.45 17.33
N ARG A 424 -26.99 15.65 17.43
CA ARG A 424 -26.54 16.42 16.27
C ARG A 424 -25.36 15.72 15.60
N ARG A 425 -25.16 16.03 14.31
CA ARG A 425 -23.91 15.69 13.66
C ARG A 425 -22.70 16.34 14.37
N PRO A 426 -21.50 15.77 14.24
CA PRO A 426 -20.28 16.46 14.61
C PRO A 426 -20.09 17.80 13.91
N THR A 427 -19.48 18.74 14.61
CA THR A 427 -18.94 19.96 14.00
C THR A 427 -17.64 19.64 13.25
N PHE A 428 -17.22 20.53 12.35
CA PHE A 428 -15.94 20.39 11.68
C PHE A 428 -14.76 20.39 12.66
N GLY A 429 -14.84 21.18 13.74
CA GLY A 429 -13.82 21.21 14.80
C GLY A 429 -13.69 19.87 15.54
N GLU A 430 -14.81 19.24 15.90
CA GLU A 430 -14.82 17.91 16.51
C GLU A 430 -14.30 16.84 15.54
N ASN A 431 -14.63 16.95 14.26
CA ASN A 431 -14.12 16.09 13.20
C ASN A 431 -12.59 16.19 13.05
N LEU A 432 -12.03 17.41 13.07
CA LEU A 432 -10.58 17.61 13.09
C LEU A 432 -9.94 17.15 14.40
N LYS A 433 -10.60 17.34 15.53
CA LYS A 433 -10.13 16.85 16.83
C LYS A 433 -10.01 15.32 16.82
N PHE A 434 -11.03 14.62 16.33
CA PHE A 434 -10.97 13.17 16.14
C PHE A 434 -9.80 12.75 15.23
N MET A 435 -9.61 13.44 14.11
CA MET A 435 -8.52 13.19 13.18
C MET A 435 -7.14 13.31 13.85
N ILE A 436 -6.92 14.41 14.57
CA ILE A 436 -5.63 14.72 15.18
C ILE A 436 -5.39 13.83 16.40
N ASP A 437 -6.34 13.75 17.33
CA ASP A 437 -6.14 13.08 18.61
C ASP A 437 -6.13 11.57 18.45
N TYR A 438 -7.04 11.02 17.64
CA TYR A 438 -7.17 9.56 17.49
C TYR A 438 -6.41 9.02 16.29
N GLN A 439 -6.67 9.52 15.07
CA GLN A 439 -6.11 8.87 13.88
C GLN A 439 -4.60 9.12 13.73
N PHE A 440 -4.17 10.37 13.90
CA PHE A 440 -2.75 10.72 13.81
C PHE A 440 -2.01 10.60 15.16
N GLY A 441 -2.68 10.97 16.26
CA GLY A 441 -2.11 10.92 17.61
C GLY A 441 -2.07 9.50 18.16
N TYR A 442 -3.22 8.97 18.57
CA TYR A 442 -3.31 7.66 19.20
C TYR A 442 -2.96 6.51 18.26
N MET A 443 -3.61 6.38 17.11
CA MET A 443 -3.40 5.26 16.20
C MET A 443 -2.01 5.34 15.56
N TYR A 444 -1.78 6.31 14.67
CA TYR A 444 -0.50 6.40 13.97
C TYR A 444 0.69 6.62 14.92
N GLY A 445 0.57 7.57 15.86
CA GLY A 445 1.65 7.91 16.77
C GLY A 445 2.08 6.74 17.65
N ARG A 446 1.15 5.94 18.16
CA ARG A 446 1.47 4.77 19.00
C ARG A 446 2.20 3.68 18.24
N TYR A 447 1.73 3.30 17.04
CA TYR A 447 2.45 2.34 16.19
C TYR A 447 3.82 2.90 15.78
N PHE A 448 3.91 4.18 15.45
CA PHE A 448 5.20 4.82 15.18
C PHE A 448 6.16 4.68 16.38
N MET A 449 5.67 4.91 17.60
CA MET A 449 6.47 4.78 18.82
C MET A 449 6.81 3.31 19.15
N TRP A 450 5.94 2.35 18.88
CA TRP A 450 6.28 0.92 19.03
C TRP A 450 7.51 0.53 18.21
N ASN A 451 7.64 1.07 17.00
CA ASN A 451 8.77 0.75 16.13
C ASN A 451 10.09 1.38 16.60
N PHE A 452 10.08 2.49 17.34
CA PHE A 452 11.29 3.29 17.60
C PHE A 452 11.58 3.63 19.07
N VAL A 453 10.65 3.34 19.97
CA VAL A 453 10.75 3.62 21.41
C VAL A 453 10.48 2.36 22.24
N GLY A 454 9.46 1.60 21.86
CA GLY A 454 9.11 0.32 22.46
C GLY A 454 7.61 0.16 22.69
N ARG A 455 7.18 -1.04 23.07
CA ARG A 455 5.77 -1.44 23.21
C ARG A 455 5.47 -1.91 24.63
N GLN A 456 4.33 -1.47 25.17
CA GLN A 456 3.90 -1.78 26.55
C GLN A 456 3.51 -3.25 26.71
N ASP A 457 2.65 -3.76 25.83
CA ASP A 457 2.11 -5.12 25.81
C ASP A 457 1.52 -5.46 24.42
N ASP A 458 1.16 -6.72 24.22
CA ASP A 458 0.56 -7.26 23.01
C ASP A 458 -0.98 -7.16 22.95
N ILE A 459 -1.60 -6.43 23.88
CA ILE A 459 -3.05 -6.31 23.97
C ILE A 459 -3.53 -5.10 23.14
N GLN A 460 -4.63 -5.27 22.42
CA GLN A 460 -5.23 -4.18 21.66
C GLN A 460 -5.71 -3.08 22.61
N GLY A 461 -5.06 -1.92 22.57
CA GLY A 461 -5.47 -0.77 23.39
C GLY A 461 -6.77 -0.13 22.92
N GLN A 462 -7.64 0.21 23.88
CA GLN A 462 -8.90 0.91 23.68
C GLN A 462 -8.95 2.28 24.38
N LEU A 463 -7.86 3.05 24.27
CA LEU A 463 -7.61 4.26 25.09
C LEU A 463 -7.58 3.95 26.60
N ASP A 464 -7.13 2.75 26.93
CA ASP A 464 -6.93 2.23 28.26
C ASP A 464 -5.43 1.97 28.51
N ASN A 465 -5.12 1.27 29.60
CA ASN A 465 -3.74 0.93 29.98
C ASN A 465 -3.18 -0.26 29.18
N HIS A 466 -3.61 -0.43 27.93
CA HIS A 466 -3.10 -1.47 27.03
C HIS A 466 -2.67 -0.90 25.69
N GLY A 467 -1.74 -1.60 25.04
CA GLY A 467 -1.23 -1.26 23.73
C GLY A 467 -0.62 0.14 23.68
N ASN A 468 -0.04 0.69 24.75
CA ASN A 468 0.69 1.96 24.68
C ASN A 468 2.15 1.72 24.23
N TRP A 469 2.89 2.80 24.01
CA TRP A 469 4.35 2.70 23.85
C TRP A 469 5.03 2.76 25.21
N LEU A 470 6.25 2.22 25.29
CA LEU A 470 7.02 2.14 26.52
C LEU A 470 8.50 2.38 26.21
N SER A 471 9.12 3.33 26.91
CA SER A 471 10.50 3.72 26.63
C SER A 471 11.54 2.90 27.39
N GLY A 472 11.23 2.43 28.60
CA GLY A 472 12.20 1.86 29.55
C GLY A 472 12.83 2.91 30.46
N ILE A 473 12.40 4.17 30.39
CA ILE A 473 12.85 5.25 31.26
C ILE A 473 11.72 5.54 32.26
N ASN A 474 11.87 5.06 33.50
CA ASN A 474 10.80 5.01 34.49
C ASN A 474 10.03 6.33 34.64
N PHE A 475 10.70 7.48 34.80
CA PHE A 475 9.97 8.75 35.00
C PHE A 475 9.15 9.18 33.78
N ILE A 476 9.55 8.80 32.56
CA ILE A 476 8.80 9.08 31.32
C ILE A 476 7.63 8.11 31.23
N ASP A 477 7.87 6.83 31.48
CA ASP A 477 6.85 5.79 31.39
C ASP A 477 5.78 5.97 32.47
N GLU A 478 6.14 6.37 33.69
CA GLU A 478 5.21 6.69 34.78
C GLU A 478 4.34 7.91 34.44
N TRP A 479 4.92 8.95 33.82
CA TRP A 479 4.17 10.09 33.32
C TRP A 479 3.22 9.71 32.18
N HIS A 480 3.69 8.88 31.24
CA HIS A 480 2.92 8.50 30.06
C HIS A 480 1.76 7.54 30.39
N LEU A 481 2.03 6.51 31.19
CA LEU A 481 1.07 5.45 31.52
C LEU A 481 0.23 5.76 32.76
N GLY A 482 0.65 6.73 33.58
CA GLY A 482 -0.10 7.16 34.77
C GLY A 482 0.02 6.20 35.97
N TYR A 483 0.98 5.28 35.98
CA TYR A 483 1.24 4.38 37.11
C TYR A 483 2.72 3.98 37.27
N PRO A 484 3.17 3.66 38.50
CA PRO A 484 4.57 3.33 38.81
C PRO A 484 5.11 2.13 38.02
N GLN A 485 6.38 2.18 37.56
CA GLN A 485 7.02 1.07 36.83
C GLN A 485 7.88 0.16 37.72
N ASN A 486 8.10 0.52 38.99
CA ASN A 486 9.04 -0.17 39.89
C ASN A 486 8.47 -1.40 40.62
N ASN A 487 7.15 -1.65 40.51
CA ASN A 487 6.49 -2.78 41.18
C ASN A 487 5.29 -3.29 40.38
N LEU A 488 5.53 -3.67 39.13
CA LEU A 488 4.49 -4.20 38.25
C LEU A 488 4.15 -5.65 38.62
N PRO A 489 2.88 -6.07 38.50
CA PRO A 489 2.52 -7.48 38.52
C PRO A 489 3.36 -8.29 37.53
N ASP A 490 3.68 -9.54 37.89
CA ASP A 490 4.55 -10.42 37.08
C ASP A 490 4.00 -10.65 35.67
N GLU A 491 2.68 -10.69 35.51
CA GLU A 491 2.02 -10.84 34.21
C GLU A 491 2.32 -9.66 33.27
N ILE A 492 2.34 -8.42 33.79
CA ILE A 492 2.65 -7.22 33.00
C ILE A 492 4.15 -7.13 32.76
N LYS A 493 4.95 -7.39 33.79
CA LYS A 493 6.42 -7.28 33.73
C LYS A 493 7.03 -8.28 32.75
N ASN A 494 6.50 -9.50 32.72
CA ASN A 494 7.00 -10.60 31.90
C ASN A 494 6.13 -10.85 30.65
N ASN A 495 5.25 -9.92 30.27
CA ASN A 495 4.52 -9.97 29.01
C ASN A 495 5.50 -10.05 27.84
N LYS A 496 5.29 -10.99 26.91
CA LYS A 496 6.22 -11.24 25.79
C LYS A 496 6.24 -10.12 24.75
N GLY A 497 5.14 -9.38 24.60
CA GLY A 497 5.04 -8.20 23.74
C GLY A 497 5.69 -6.94 24.34
N ARG A 498 6.05 -6.96 25.62
CA ARG A 498 6.71 -5.83 26.29
C ARG A 498 8.16 -5.68 25.84
N ASN A 499 8.51 -4.53 25.28
CA ASN A 499 9.88 -4.20 24.88
C ASN A 499 10.21 -2.72 25.05
N THR A 500 11.50 -2.40 25.23
CA THR A 500 11.98 -1.03 25.48
C THR A 500 13.27 -0.74 24.72
N TYR A 501 13.30 0.39 24.00
CA TYR A 501 14.43 0.81 23.17
C TYR A 501 15.08 2.12 23.63
N PHE A 502 14.63 2.68 24.76
CA PHE A 502 15.22 3.86 25.40
C PHE A 502 15.34 5.06 24.46
N PHE A 503 14.39 5.20 23.52
CA PHE A 503 14.39 6.21 22.44
C PHE A 503 15.59 6.15 21.47
N LEU A 504 16.51 5.18 21.59
CA LEU A 504 17.74 5.17 20.79
C LEU A 504 17.46 5.10 19.27
N PRO A 505 16.58 4.21 18.76
CA PRO A 505 16.25 4.20 17.33
C PRO A 505 15.60 5.51 16.88
N LEU A 506 14.69 6.07 17.68
CA LEU A 506 14.03 7.35 17.38
C LEU A 506 15.04 8.49 17.26
N LEU A 507 15.94 8.62 18.24
CA LEU A 507 16.97 9.66 18.26
C LEU A 507 17.93 9.52 17.07
N LEU A 508 18.34 8.30 16.72
CA LEU A 508 19.15 8.05 15.52
C LEU A 508 18.40 8.45 14.24
N GLY A 509 17.10 8.14 14.15
CA GLY A 509 16.25 8.57 13.04
C GLY A 509 16.16 10.09 12.92
N ILE A 510 15.95 10.80 14.04
CA ILE A 510 15.90 12.28 14.08
C ILE A 510 17.26 12.88 13.68
N ILE A 511 18.37 12.36 14.21
CA ILE A 511 19.72 12.81 13.84
C ILE A 511 19.95 12.60 12.33
N GLY A 512 19.57 11.44 11.80
CA GLY A 512 19.65 11.14 10.37
C GLY A 512 18.80 12.09 9.51
N LEU A 513 17.58 12.38 9.94
CA LEU A 513 16.67 13.34 9.30
C LEU A 513 17.29 14.74 9.24
N LEU A 514 17.79 15.25 10.37
CA LEU A 514 18.43 16.57 10.46
C LEU A 514 19.71 16.64 9.63
N PHE A 515 20.51 15.57 9.64
CA PHE A 515 21.69 15.44 8.80
C PHE A 515 21.32 15.51 7.31
N ASN A 516 20.31 14.76 6.88
CA ASN A 516 19.86 14.74 5.49
C ASN A 516 19.32 16.12 5.06
N PHE A 517 18.49 16.76 5.89
CA PHE A 517 17.99 18.12 5.64
C PHE A 517 19.12 19.14 5.47
N LYS A 518 20.17 19.03 6.27
CA LYS A 518 21.31 19.96 6.23
C LYS A 518 22.17 19.76 4.99
N PHE A 519 22.49 18.51 4.64
CA PHE A 519 23.50 18.21 3.63
C PHE A 519 22.93 17.84 2.24
N ASP A 520 21.69 17.39 2.15
CA ASP A 520 21.05 17.01 0.89
C ASP A 520 19.53 17.24 0.91
N LYS A 521 19.14 18.51 0.76
CA LYS A 521 17.74 18.95 0.75
C LYS A 521 16.87 18.27 -0.31
N LYS A 522 17.48 17.84 -1.43
CA LYS A 522 16.76 17.20 -2.54
C LYS A 522 16.35 15.78 -2.13
N ASN A 523 17.29 14.98 -1.66
CA ASN A 523 16.98 13.64 -1.15
C ASN A 523 16.14 13.69 0.12
N PHE A 524 16.35 14.68 0.99
CA PHE A 524 15.49 14.90 2.16
C PHE A 524 14.02 15.03 1.75
N TYR A 525 13.73 15.85 0.74
CA TYR A 525 12.36 16.04 0.28
C TYR A 525 11.78 14.79 -0.40
N ILE A 526 12.59 14.06 -1.19
CA ILE A 526 12.18 12.76 -1.78
C ILE A 526 11.77 11.77 -0.67
N LEU A 527 12.58 11.67 0.39
CA LEU A 527 12.33 10.79 1.53
C LEU A 527 11.15 11.26 2.39
N LEU A 528 10.99 12.58 2.57
CA LEU A 528 9.85 13.16 3.25
C LEU A 528 8.55 12.86 2.52
N LEU A 529 8.53 12.97 1.19
CA LEU A 529 7.38 12.56 0.39
C LEU A 529 7.11 11.07 0.55
N PHE A 530 8.16 10.24 0.54
CA PHE A 530 8.00 8.80 0.70
C PHE A 530 7.33 8.49 2.04
N PHE A 531 7.91 9.00 3.13
CA PHE A 531 7.37 8.87 4.49
C PHE A 531 5.94 9.40 4.63
N ALA A 532 5.65 10.59 4.07
CA ALA A 532 4.34 11.21 4.18
C ALA A 532 3.26 10.43 3.42
N PHE A 533 3.58 9.92 2.23
CA PHE A 533 2.64 9.14 1.44
C PHE A 533 2.44 7.73 2.02
N THR A 534 3.48 7.08 2.55
CA THR A 534 3.38 5.73 3.12
C THR A 534 2.90 5.70 4.58
N GLY A 535 2.82 6.86 5.25
CA GLY A 535 2.31 7.00 6.61
C GLY A 535 1.04 7.85 6.65
N PHE A 536 1.21 9.18 6.65
CA PHE A 536 0.11 10.10 6.87
C PHE A 536 -1.01 10.02 5.81
N ALA A 537 -0.66 9.89 4.53
CA ALA A 537 -1.64 9.80 3.46
C ALA A 537 -2.45 8.49 3.54
N VAL A 538 -1.85 7.40 4.03
CA VAL A 538 -2.56 6.13 4.27
C VAL A 538 -3.63 6.33 5.34
N ILE A 539 -3.27 6.87 6.50
CA ILE A 539 -4.22 7.14 7.60
C ILE A 539 -5.33 8.10 7.16
N PHE A 540 -4.98 9.12 6.38
CA PHE A 540 -5.95 10.02 5.79
C PHE A 540 -6.88 9.27 4.83
N TYR A 541 -6.37 8.41 3.97
CA TYR A 541 -7.16 7.69 2.98
C TYR A 541 -8.05 6.60 3.59
N THR A 542 -7.51 5.76 4.48
CA THR A 542 -8.24 4.62 5.06
C THR A 542 -9.27 5.04 6.08
N ASN A 543 -9.11 6.22 6.69
CA ASN A 543 -10.03 6.75 7.69
C ASN A 543 -10.35 5.74 8.81
N PRO A 544 -9.31 5.24 9.53
CA PRO A 544 -9.48 4.16 10.50
C PRO A 544 -10.48 4.59 11.58
N LYS A 545 -11.39 3.68 11.92
CA LYS A 545 -12.41 3.95 12.95
C LYS A 545 -11.92 3.53 14.33
N PRO A 546 -12.59 3.99 15.40
CA PRO A 546 -12.23 3.64 16.75
C PRO A 546 -12.36 2.15 17.04
N PHE A 547 -11.24 1.53 17.40
CA PHE A 547 -11.16 0.16 17.92
C PHE A 547 -11.71 -0.88 16.94
N GLU A 548 -11.48 -0.64 15.64
CA GLU A 548 -11.61 -1.72 14.66
C GLU A 548 -10.61 -2.84 15.03
N PRO A 549 -11.08 -4.10 15.09
CA PRO A 549 -10.26 -5.24 15.49
C PRO A 549 -9.05 -5.46 14.57
#